data_AF-A0A4U1BAE2-F1
#
_entry.id   AF-A0A4U1BAE2-F1
#
_cell.length_a   1.000
_cell.length_b   1.000
_cell.length_c   1.000
_cell.angle_alpha   90.00
_cell.angle_beta   90.00
_cell.angle_gamma   90.00
#
_symmetry.space_group_name_H-M   'P 1'
#
loop_
_entity.id
_entity.type
_entity.pdbx_description
1 polymer ?
#
loop_
_entity_poly.entity_id
_entity_poly.type
_entity_poly.pdbx_seq_one_letter_code
_entity_poly.pdbx_strand_id
1 'polypeptide(L)'
;MTCSCCNGRLNIGMIHKVDPMTGQRFKSCPHCSDANGSEHVFHPYPAAFGKTPARVTARNPDGYQSYCRECRNLDKGDVSKVHRNGRLCSSLI
;
A
#
# COMPACT_ATOMS: atom_id res chain seq x y z
N MET A 1 0.99 10.23 10.99
CA MET A 1 2.12 9.38 11.40
C MET A 1 3.03 9.10 10.21
N THR A 2 4.34 8.89 10.44
CA THR A 2 5.35 8.60 9.41
C THR A 2 5.92 7.20 9.60
N CYS A 3 6.36 6.59 8.50
CA CYS A 3 7.04 5.32 8.46
C CYS A 3 8.40 5.44 9.14
N SER A 4 8.68 4.59 10.13
CA SER A 4 9.98 4.54 10.82
C SER A 4 11.14 4.10 9.93
N CYS A 5 10.86 3.41 8.81
CA CYS A 5 11.87 2.90 7.88
C CYS A 5 12.29 3.92 6.81
N CYS A 6 11.34 4.64 6.20
CA CYS A 6 11.62 5.52 5.05
C CYS A 6 11.18 6.98 5.25
N ASN A 7 10.70 7.32 6.44
CA ASN A 7 10.21 8.64 6.85
C ASN A 7 9.02 9.20 6.04
N GLY A 8 8.48 8.42 5.08
CA GLY A 8 7.29 8.80 4.33
C GLY A 8 6.01 8.72 5.19
N ARG A 9 4.99 9.54 4.88
CA ARG A 9 3.70 9.48 5.59
C ARG A 9 3.01 8.13 5.39
N LEU A 10 2.48 7.52 6.46
CA LEU A 10 1.85 6.19 6.39
C LEU A 10 0.61 6.15 5.49
N ASN A 11 -0.12 7.26 5.39
CA ASN A 11 -1.35 7.37 4.60
C ASN A 11 -1.12 7.60 3.09
N ILE A 12 0.08 7.37 2.56
CA ILE A 12 0.38 7.49 1.12
C ILE A 12 0.22 6.13 0.45
N GLY A 13 -0.64 6.07 -0.58
CA GLY A 13 -0.97 4.82 -1.28
C GLY A 13 -0.24 4.58 -2.59
N MET A 14 0.71 5.44 -2.96
CA MET A 14 1.44 5.37 -4.24
C MET A 14 2.94 5.08 -4.04
N ILE A 15 3.34 4.66 -2.84
CA ILE A 15 4.72 4.24 -2.60
C ILE A 15 4.87 2.83 -3.15
N HIS A 16 5.88 2.65 -4.00
CA HIS A 16 6.23 1.36 -4.58
C HIS A 16 7.60 0.92 -4.06
N LYS A 17 7.74 -0.38 -3.88
CA LYS A 17 9.01 -1.03 -3.60
C LYS A 17 9.16 -2.26 -4.46
N VAL A 18 10.40 -2.67 -4.68
CA VAL A 18 10.75 -3.91 -5.38
C VAL A 18 11.47 -4.77 -4.37
N ASP A 19 11.06 -6.03 -4.25
CA ASP A 19 11.81 -7.01 -3.46
C ASP A 19 13.14 -7.29 -4.18
N PRO A 20 14.29 -7.03 -3.53
CA PRO A 20 15.59 -7.11 -4.20
C PRO A 20 16.00 -8.54 -4.57
N MET A 21 15.42 -9.55 -3.91
CA MET A 21 15.74 -10.96 -4.15
C MET A 21 14.93 -11.54 -5.30
N THR A 22 13.66 -11.15 -5.42
CA THR A 22 12.72 -11.74 -6.38
C THR A 22 12.37 -10.83 -7.55
N GLY A 23 12.68 -9.53 -7.45
CA GLY A 23 12.22 -8.51 -8.40
C GLY A 23 10.71 -8.23 -8.32
N GLN A 24 9.99 -8.84 -7.37
CA GLN A 24 8.55 -8.66 -7.24
C GLN A 24 8.22 -7.22 -6.81
N ARG A 25 7.26 -6.60 -7.48
CA ARG A 25 6.81 -5.24 -7.17
C ARG A 25 5.73 -5.26 -6.10
N PHE A 26 5.81 -4.30 -5.19
CA PHE A 26 4.85 -4.07 -4.14
C PHE A 26 4.43 -2.61 -4.09
N LYS A 27 3.24 -2.35 -3.56
CA LYS A 27 2.68 -1.02 -3.34
C LYS A 27 2.13 -0.91 -1.93
N SER A 28 2.28 0.25 -1.32
CA SER A 28 1.78 0.51 0.03
C SER A 28 0.25 0.60 0.04
N CYS A 29 -0.40 0.00 1.04
CA CYS A 29 -1.79 0.29 1.35
C CYS A 29 -1.86 1.29 2.50
N PRO A 30 -2.46 2.49 2.31
CA PRO A 30 -2.54 3.51 3.36
C PRO A 30 -3.23 2.99 4.63
N HIS A 31 -4.32 2.24 4.45
CA HIS A 31 -5.16 1.78 5.54
C HIS A 31 -4.50 0.64 6.34
N CYS A 32 -3.71 -0.21 5.69
CA CYS A 32 -2.89 -1.20 6.39
C CYS A 32 -1.72 -0.53 7.10
N SER A 33 -1.11 0.47 6.47
CA SER A 33 0.02 1.22 7.04
C SER A 33 -0.41 2.00 8.28
N ASP A 34 -1.58 2.64 8.23
CA ASP A 34 -2.16 3.37 9.36
C ASP A 34 -2.52 2.43 10.51
N ALA A 35 -3.16 1.28 10.22
CA ALA A 35 -3.44 0.24 11.21
C ALA A 35 -2.19 -0.37 11.84
N ASN A 36 -1.09 -0.48 11.09
CA ASN A 36 0.20 -0.94 11.60
C ASN A 36 0.88 0.10 12.50
N GLY A 37 0.60 1.39 12.31
CA GLY A 37 1.00 2.46 13.23
C GLY A 37 2.51 2.69 13.38
N SER A 38 3.35 2.16 12.49
CA SER A 38 4.82 2.29 12.61
C SER A 38 5.51 2.32 11.25
N GLU A 39 5.20 1.34 10.41
CA GLU A 39 5.79 1.18 9.07
C GLU A 39 4.72 1.09 7.98
N HIS A 40 5.12 1.40 6.75
CA HIS A 40 4.30 1.09 5.58
C HIS A 40 4.09 -0.41 5.44
N VAL A 41 2.86 -0.78 5.13
CA VAL A 41 2.48 -2.16 4.80
C VAL A 41 2.27 -2.26 3.30
N PHE A 42 3.03 -3.16 2.68
CA PHE A 42 3.11 -3.37 1.24
C PHE A 42 2.38 -4.66 0.82
N HIS A 43 1.65 -4.59 -0.28
CA HIS A 43 1.00 -5.75 -0.90
C HIS A 43 1.44 -5.91 -2.36
N PRO A 44 1.36 -7.14 -2.92
CA PRO A 44 1.78 -7.42 -4.29
C PRO A 44 1.13 -6.48 -5.31
N TYR A 45 1.96 -5.86 -6.13
CA TYR A 45 1.54 -4.93 -7.18
C TYR A 45 1.75 -5.56 -8.55
N PRO A 46 0.74 -5.56 -9.44
CA PRO A 46 -0.57 -4.90 -9.30
C PRO A 46 -1.69 -5.73 -8.66
N ALA A 47 -1.45 -7.03 -8.42
CA ALA A 47 -2.49 -8.02 -8.14
C ALA A 47 -3.45 -7.63 -7.00
N ALA A 48 -2.94 -7.04 -5.92
CA ALA A 48 -3.72 -6.73 -4.71
C ALA A 48 -4.54 -5.42 -4.76
N PHE A 49 -4.46 -4.62 -5.83
CA PHE A 49 -5.07 -3.28 -5.86
C PHE A 49 -6.22 -3.18 -6.89
N GLY A 50 -6.06 -3.77 -8.07
CA GLY A 50 -7.03 -3.62 -9.16
C GLY A 50 -7.03 -2.21 -9.76
N LYS A 51 -7.77 -2.03 -10.86
CA LYS A 51 -7.82 -0.79 -11.66
C LYS A 51 -9.25 -0.25 -11.76
N THR A 52 -9.40 1.07 -11.88
CA THR A 52 -10.65 1.71 -12.32
C THR A 52 -10.37 2.93 -13.19
N PRO A 53 -11.24 3.23 -14.18
CA PRO A 53 -11.11 4.44 -15.01
C PRO A 53 -11.05 5.73 -14.19
N ALA A 54 -11.82 5.82 -13.10
CA ALA A 54 -11.86 7.00 -12.22
C ALA A 54 -10.53 7.29 -11.49
N ARG A 55 -9.58 6.33 -11.46
CA ARG A 55 -8.26 6.51 -10.86
C ARG A 55 -7.17 6.84 -11.88
N VAL A 56 -7.50 6.88 -13.18
CA VAL A 56 -6.56 7.21 -14.24
C VAL A 56 -6.18 8.68 -14.13
N THR A 57 -4.88 8.94 -14.00
CA THR A 57 -4.29 10.29 -13.99
C THR A 57 -2.93 10.24 -14.67
N ALA A 58 -2.33 11.39 -15.00
CA ALA A 58 -0.98 11.43 -15.55
C ALA A 58 0.07 10.70 -14.69
N ARG A 59 -0.12 10.64 -13.36
CA ARG A 59 0.79 9.95 -12.41
C ARG A 59 0.35 8.52 -12.06
N ASN A 60 -0.82 8.09 -12.53
CA ASN A 60 -1.37 6.75 -12.37
C ASN A 60 -2.11 6.37 -13.67
N PRO A 61 -1.37 6.19 -14.78
CA PRO A 61 -1.98 6.03 -16.11
C PRO A 61 -2.83 4.76 -16.21
N ASP A 62 -2.48 3.74 -15.44
CA ASP A 62 -3.21 2.48 -15.35
C ASP A 62 -4.47 2.53 -14.48
N GLY A 63 -4.65 3.60 -13.69
CA GLY A 63 -5.81 3.74 -12.81
C GLY A 63 -5.83 2.75 -11.65
N TYR A 64 -4.68 2.38 -11.08
CA TYR A 64 -4.65 1.50 -9.90
C TYR A 64 -5.30 2.17 -8.68
N GLN A 65 -6.01 1.37 -7.89
CA GLN A 65 -6.61 1.84 -6.65
C GLN A 65 -5.56 2.19 -5.60
N SER A 66 -5.85 3.17 -4.74
CA SER A 66 -4.96 3.59 -3.65
C SER A 66 -4.86 2.52 -2.55
N TYR A 67 -5.94 1.80 -2.28
CA TYR A 67 -6.05 0.79 -1.23
C TYR A 67 -6.02 -0.62 -1.82
N CYS A 68 -5.57 -1.61 -1.03
CA CYS A 68 -5.68 -3.01 -1.43
C CYS A 68 -7.16 -3.44 -1.48
N ARG A 69 -7.43 -4.57 -2.14
CA ARG A 69 -8.80 -5.07 -2.39
C ARG A 69 -9.63 -5.25 -1.12
N GLU A 70 -8.98 -5.62 -0.02
CA GLU A 70 -9.59 -5.87 1.28
C GLU A 70 -9.91 -4.57 2.02
N CYS A 71 -9.07 -3.54 1.86
CA CYS A 71 -9.25 -2.27 2.57
C CYS A 71 -10.10 -1.25 1.80
N ARG A 72 -10.24 -1.38 0.48
CA ARG A 72 -10.95 -0.37 -0.35
C ARG A 72 -12.45 -0.25 -0.06
N ASN A 73 -13.03 -1.28 0.59
CA ASN A 73 -14.44 -1.32 0.95
C ASN A 73 -14.66 -1.05 2.45
N LEU A 74 -13.62 -0.73 3.22
CA LEU A 74 -13.75 -0.39 4.62
C LEU A 74 -14.29 1.03 4.79
N ASP A 75 -15.10 1.22 5.82
CA ASP A 75 -15.64 2.52 6.16
C ASP A 75 -14.58 3.39 6.83
N LYS A 76 -14.82 4.71 6.80
CA LYS A 76 -13.91 5.66 7.43
C LYS A 76 -13.91 5.42 8.94
N GLY A 77 -12.72 5.13 9.48
CA GLY A 77 -12.53 4.89 10.92
C GLY A 77 -12.44 3.41 11.29
N ASP A 78 -12.74 2.51 10.35
CA ASP A 78 -12.43 1.10 10.53
C ASP A 78 -10.91 0.91 10.60
N VAL A 79 -10.49 -0.18 11.25
CA VAL A 79 -9.08 -0.61 11.28
C VAL A 79 -8.89 -1.73 10.27
N SER A 80 -7.78 -1.71 9.53
CA SER A 80 -7.47 -2.78 8.57
C SER A 80 -7.33 -4.13 9.29
N LYS A 81 -8.15 -5.10 8.89
CA LYS A 81 -8.07 -6.49 9.38
C LYS A 81 -6.93 -7.29 8.73
N VAL A 82 -6.34 -6.76 7.64
CA VAL A 82 -5.33 -7.45 6.83
C VAL A 82 -3.95 -6.78 6.88
N HIS A 83 -3.73 -5.84 7.80
CA HIS A 83 -2.43 -5.16 7.94
C HIS A 83 -1.28 -6.12 8.23
N ARG A 84 -1.54 -7.26 8.87
CA ARG A 84 -0.55 -8.31 9.16
C ARG A 84 -0.21 -9.20 7.95
N ASN A 85 -0.99 -9.12 6.88
CA ASN A 85 -0.81 -9.96 5.68
C ASN A 85 0.11 -9.30 4.64
N GLY A 86 0.58 -8.07 4.89
CA GLY A 86 1.49 -7.36 4.00
C GLY A 86 2.94 -7.44 4.47
N ARG A 87 3.85 -7.05 3.57
CA ARG A 87 5.28 -6.91 3.85
C ARG A 87 5.54 -5.55 4.52
N LEU A 88 6.36 -5.52 5.56
CA LEU A 88 6.78 -4.26 6.17
C LEU A 88 7.80 -3.54 5.28
N CYS A 89 7.86 -2.22 5.41
CA CYS A 89 8.77 -1.36 4.64
C CYS A 89 10.23 -1.81 4.79
N SER A 90 10.65 -2.14 6.01
CA SER A 90 11.97 -2.66 6.37
C SER A 90 12.31 -4.00 5.70
N SER A 91 11.32 -4.83 5.39
CA SER A 91 11.52 -6.13 4.71
C SER A 91 11.75 -6.03 3.20
N LEU A 92 11.73 -4.82 2.65
CA LEU A 92 11.86 -4.52 1.22
C LEU A 92 12.95 -3.45 1.01
N ILE A 93 14.04 -3.53 1.79
CA ILE A 93 15.27 -2.75 1.59
C ILE A 93 16.33 -3.69 1.03
#